data_AF-A0A2V8LYT9-F1
#
_entry.id   AF-A0A2V8LYT9-F1
#
_cell.length_a   1.000
_cell.length_b   1.000
_cell.length_c   1.000
_cell.angle_alpha   90.00
_cell.angle_beta   90.00
_cell.angle_gamma   90.00
#
_symmetry.space_group_name_H-M   'P 1'
#
loop_
_entity.id
_entity.type
_entity.pdbx_description
1 polymer ?
#
loop_
_entity_poly.entity_id
_entity_poly.type
_entity_poly.pdbx_seq_one_letter_code
_entity_poly.pdbx_strand_id
1 'polypeptide(L)'
;MRHRRWAVACSITLVLAAGAVSVIAQIRYARGQDVSPTFNGWGTNPDGSYSLYFGYFNRNSAEEVDIPIGPDNNFDLGNIDQGQPTHFYPAPRWWVFKVVVPKDWPKEKRVVWTLTSYGKTSQAKGWLQPEWEADKEVISKNSPRDSLLMTTGIGDVDHENLPPSVTGSPAQTIKLGDPLTLTVTANDDGRPKPLANARGQQGVRIRWIVYRGSGKVRFDPDIMSQRVYGKPATLETKVSFSAPGTYRLRAIASDGQLTSPYDVDVIVNPSTSAQGLR
;
A
#
# COMPACT_ATOMS: atom_id res chain seq x y z
N MET A 1 -0.38 94.60 3.82
CA MET A 1 -0.91 93.91 5.02
C MET A 1 -0.97 92.42 4.74
N ARG A 2 -0.37 91.60 5.62
CA ARG A 2 -0.28 90.13 5.54
C ARG A 2 -1.65 89.50 5.79
N HIS A 3 -2.09 88.56 4.96
CA HIS A 3 -2.95 87.46 5.41
C HIS A 3 -2.47 86.14 4.79
N ARG A 4 -1.89 85.30 5.65
CA ARG A 4 -1.32 83.98 5.38
C ARG A 4 -2.43 82.96 5.66
N ARG A 5 -3.03 82.37 4.63
CA ARG A 5 -3.97 81.24 4.79
C ARG A 5 -3.18 79.93 4.68
N TRP A 6 -3.17 79.16 5.76
CA TRP A 6 -2.53 77.84 5.83
C TRP A 6 -3.51 76.80 5.29
N ALA A 7 -3.09 76.01 4.30
CA ALA A 7 -3.80 74.82 3.88
C ALA A 7 -3.30 73.64 4.74
N VAL A 8 -4.20 73.02 5.50
CA VAL A 8 -3.93 71.75 6.20
C VAL A 8 -4.23 70.62 5.23
N ALA A 9 -3.20 69.89 4.82
CA ALA A 9 -3.34 68.68 4.02
C ALA A 9 -3.47 67.46 4.95
N CYS A 10 -4.67 66.89 5.05
CA CYS A 10 -4.88 65.58 5.68
C CYS A 10 -4.36 64.48 4.76
N SER A 11 -3.22 63.88 5.12
CA SER A 11 -2.70 62.69 4.44
C SER A 11 -3.24 61.44 5.14
N ILE A 12 -4.17 60.74 4.50
CA ILE A 12 -4.63 59.41 4.95
C ILE A 12 -3.50 58.42 4.65
N THR A 13 -2.88 57.89 5.70
CA THR A 13 -1.85 56.85 5.58
C THR A 13 -2.55 55.49 5.57
N LEU A 14 -2.54 54.81 4.43
CA LEU A 14 -3.05 53.45 4.30
C LEU A 14 -2.01 52.47 4.89
N VAL A 15 -2.29 51.91 6.06
CA VAL A 15 -1.45 50.85 6.65
C VAL A 15 -1.77 49.53 5.96
N LEU A 16 -0.89 49.10 5.05
CA LEU A 16 -0.89 47.74 4.50
C LEU A 16 -0.36 46.78 5.59
N ALA A 17 -1.28 46.14 6.32
CA ALA A 17 -0.92 45.02 7.18
C ALA A 17 -0.55 43.81 6.30
N ALA A 18 0.73 43.56 6.11
CA ALA A 18 1.23 42.32 5.53
C ALA A 18 0.95 41.18 6.52
N GLY A 19 -0.18 40.50 6.37
CA GLY A 19 -0.45 39.25 7.08
C GLY A 19 0.56 38.20 6.64
N ALA A 20 1.47 37.82 7.52
CA ALA A 20 2.34 36.66 7.30
C ALA A 20 1.46 35.41 7.22
N VAL A 21 1.35 34.83 6.03
CA VAL A 21 0.79 33.50 5.85
C VAL A 21 1.80 32.51 6.42
N SER A 22 1.55 32.03 7.63
CA SER A 22 2.32 30.93 8.20
C SER A 22 2.04 29.66 7.41
N VAL A 23 2.90 29.35 6.44
CA VAL A 23 2.97 28.01 5.86
C VAL A 23 3.56 27.11 6.94
N ILE A 24 2.72 26.37 7.66
CA ILE A 24 3.20 25.28 8.51
C ILE A 24 3.68 24.18 7.55
N ALA A 25 4.96 24.22 7.21
CA ALA A 25 5.60 23.10 6.54
C ALA A 25 5.55 21.89 7.49
N GLN A 26 4.77 20.87 7.12
CA GLN A 26 4.76 19.62 7.87
C GLN A 26 6.17 19.02 7.80
N ILE A 27 6.84 18.93 8.96
CA ILE A 27 8.20 18.38 9.06
C ILE A 27 8.18 16.95 8.55
N ARG A 28 8.97 16.67 7.51
CA ARG A 28 9.18 15.32 6.96
C ARG A 28 10.54 14.80 7.39
N TYR A 29 10.57 13.60 7.94
CA TYR A 29 11.80 12.91 8.31
C TYR A 29 12.16 11.87 7.26
N ALA A 30 13.41 11.84 6.81
CA ALA A 30 13.85 10.84 5.85
C ALA A 30 13.87 9.41 6.42
N ARG A 31 14.20 9.27 7.72
CA ARG A 31 14.43 8.01 8.43
C ARG A 31 14.21 8.15 9.94
N GLY A 32 14.17 7.02 10.64
CA GLY A 32 14.15 6.93 12.11
C GLY A 32 12.80 7.24 12.76
N GLN A 33 11.72 7.31 11.98
CA GLN A 33 10.35 7.44 12.50
C GLN A 33 9.65 6.08 12.53
N ASP A 34 8.67 5.96 13.42
CA ASP A 34 7.91 4.74 13.60
C ASP A 34 6.95 4.45 12.44
N VAL A 35 6.63 3.17 12.31
CA VAL A 35 5.54 2.65 11.49
C VAL A 35 4.34 2.38 12.41
N SER A 36 3.20 3.00 12.11
CA SER A 36 1.96 2.79 12.86
C SER A 36 0.93 2.02 12.04
N PRO A 37 0.32 0.94 12.55
CA PRO A 37 -0.71 0.21 11.85
C PRO A 37 -2.01 1.02 11.82
N THR A 38 -2.87 0.76 10.84
CA THR A 38 -4.19 1.39 10.70
C THR A 38 -5.26 0.36 10.39
N PHE A 39 -6.44 0.50 10.99
CA PHE A 39 -7.64 -0.19 10.54
C PHE A 39 -8.33 0.67 9.48
N ASN A 40 -8.68 0.10 8.33
CA ASN A 40 -9.25 0.85 7.21
C ASN A 40 -10.75 0.60 7.02
N GLY A 41 -11.32 -0.37 7.73
CA GLY A 41 -12.74 -0.70 7.69
C GLY A 41 -12.97 -2.20 7.60
N TRP A 42 -14.23 -2.60 7.48
CA TRP A 42 -14.61 -4.00 7.34
C TRP A 42 -15.66 -4.19 6.24
N GLY A 43 -15.79 -5.40 5.72
CA GLY A 43 -16.85 -5.73 4.76
C GLY A 43 -17.33 -7.17 4.91
N THR A 44 -18.52 -7.44 4.40
CA THR A 44 -19.14 -8.77 4.43
C THR A 44 -18.68 -9.62 3.24
N ASN A 45 -18.41 -10.90 3.47
CA ASN A 45 -18.07 -11.89 2.44
C ASN A 45 -19.33 -12.69 2.04
N PRO A 46 -19.35 -13.34 0.85
CA PRO A 46 -20.53 -14.10 0.39
C PRO A 46 -21.00 -15.24 1.30
N ASP A 47 -20.08 -15.83 2.09
CA ASP A 47 -20.39 -16.89 3.07
C ASP A 47 -20.88 -16.35 4.43
N GLY A 48 -21.04 -15.03 4.54
CA GLY A 48 -21.46 -14.33 5.75
C GLY A 48 -20.32 -14.04 6.74
N SER A 49 -19.09 -14.47 6.46
CA SER A 49 -17.91 -14.06 7.23
C SER A 49 -17.57 -12.58 6.96
N TYR A 50 -16.66 -11.99 7.74
CA TYR A 50 -16.27 -10.60 7.58
C TYR A 50 -14.78 -10.47 7.26
N SER A 51 -14.44 -9.56 6.35
CA SER A 51 -13.08 -9.13 6.08
C SER A 51 -12.78 -7.85 6.87
N LEU A 52 -11.78 -7.85 7.75
CA LEU A 52 -11.26 -6.67 8.43
C LEU A 52 -10.02 -6.17 7.69
N TYR A 53 -10.07 -4.96 7.11
CA TYR A 53 -9.00 -4.41 6.28
C TYR A 53 -8.01 -3.59 7.10
N PHE A 54 -6.73 -3.82 6.85
CA PHE A 54 -5.63 -3.14 7.55
C PHE A 54 -4.66 -2.50 6.55
N GLY A 55 -4.05 -1.42 7.02
CA GLY A 55 -3.01 -0.66 6.35
C GLY A 55 -2.00 -0.15 7.37
N TYR A 56 -1.11 0.73 6.98
CA TYR A 56 -0.15 1.33 7.91
C TYR A 56 0.29 2.71 7.44
N PHE A 57 0.97 3.44 8.32
CA PHE A 57 1.69 4.65 7.95
C PHE A 57 3.14 4.52 8.37
N ASN A 58 4.03 4.38 7.37
CA ASN A 58 5.46 4.61 7.55
C ASN A 58 5.73 6.11 7.42
N ARG A 59 6.09 6.74 8.53
CA ARG A 59 6.32 8.20 8.63
C ARG A 59 7.63 8.67 8.00
N ASN A 60 8.48 7.74 7.60
CA ASN A 60 9.72 8.04 6.91
C ASN A 60 9.43 8.38 5.45
N SER A 61 10.05 9.43 4.93
CA SER A 61 9.89 9.83 3.53
C SER A 61 10.78 9.06 2.56
N ALA A 62 11.81 8.36 3.06
CA ALA A 62 12.74 7.59 2.24
C ALA A 62 13.00 6.17 2.77
N GLU A 63 13.04 5.99 4.09
CA GLU A 63 13.34 4.69 4.70
C GLU A 63 12.15 3.72 4.61
N GLU A 64 12.41 2.57 3.99
CA GLU A 64 11.61 1.35 4.13
C GLU A 64 12.03 0.66 5.43
N VAL A 65 11.06 0.17 6.19
CA VAL A 65 11.31 -0.47 7.49
C VAL A 65 10.93 -1.94 7.40
N ASP A 66 11.78 -2.82 7.92
CA ASP A 66 11.48 -4.25 8.05
C ASP A 66 11.18 -4.61 9.50
N ILE A 67 10.01 -5.20 9.75
CA ILE A 67 9.59 -5.68 11.07
C ILE A 67 9.08 -7.12 10.92
N PRO A 68 9.92 -8.13 11.26
CA PRO A 68 9.54 -9.54 11.17
C PRO A 68 8.33 -9.87 12.03
N ILE A 69 7.56 -10.89 11.62
CA ILE A 69 6.48 -11.44 12.44
C ILE A 69 7.05 -11.87 13.80
N GLY A 70 6.43 -11.41 14.89
CA GLY A 70 6.95 -11.65 16.24
C GLY A 70 6.45 -10.62 17.25
N PRO A 71 7.16 -10.45 18.39
CA PRO A 71 6.75 -9.53 19.45
C PRO A 71 6.52 -8.08 18.99
N ASP A 72 7.21 -7.65 17.93
CA ASP A 72 7.10 -6.31 17.37
C ASP A 72 6.16 -6.20 16.17
N ASN A 73 5.60 -7.32 15.69
CA ASN A 73 4.62 -7.37 14.61
C ASN A 73 3.71 -8.59 14.77
N ASN A 74 2.61 -8.43 15.51
CA ASN A 74 1.71 -9.53 15.88
C ASN A 74 0.25 -9.11 15.97
N PHE A 75 -0.63 -10.11 15.84
CA PHE A 75 -2.03 -10.02 16.21
C PHE A 75 -2.31 -10.70 17.57
N ASP A 76 -3.34 -10.22 18.26
CA ASP A 76 -3.87 -10.77 19.51
C ASP A 76 -4.80 -11.99 19.32
N LEU A 77 -4.60 -12.74 18.24
CA LEU A 77 -5.35 -13.94 17.91
C LEU A 77 -4.54 -15.20 18.24
N GLY A 78 -5.19 -16.38 18.19
CA GLY A 78 -4.52 -17.66 18.47
C GLY A 78 -3.29 -17.93 17.58
N ASN A 79 -3.24 -17.33 16.39
CA ASN A 79 -2.04 -17.22 15.57
C ASN A 79 -1.67 -15.74 15.41
N ILE A 80 -0.42 -15.39 15.74
CA ILE A 80 0.08 -14.01 15.61
C ILE A 80 0.28 -13.58 14.15
N ASP A 81 0.44 -14.54 13.24
CA ASP A 81 0.53 -14.31 11.80
C ASP A 81 -0.87 -14.42 11.17
N GLN A 82 -1.45 -13.30 10.78
CA GLN A 82 -2.71 -13.20 10.06
C GLN A 82 -2.52 -12.71 8.63
N GLY A 83 -1.29 -12.84 8.10
CA GLY A 83 -0.97 -12.40 6.75
C GLY A 83 -0.43 -10.96 6.65
N GLN A 84 -0.13 -10.27 7.75
CA GLN A 84 0.42 -8.91 7.74
C GLN A 84 1.78 -8.78 7.02
N PRO A 85 2.14 -7.61 6.45
CA PRO A 85 3.46 -7.42 5.84
C PRO A 85 4.58 -7.47 6.88
N THR A 86 5.80 -7.75 6.42
CA THR A 86 7.02 -7.49 7.21
C THR A 86 7.87 -6.38 6.63
N HIS A 87 7.56 -5.92 5.41
CA HIS A 87 8.27 -4.86 4.72
C HIS A 87 7.34 -3.65 4.56
N PHE A 88 7.76 -2.49 5.07
CA PHE A 88 6.92 -1.31 5.20
C PHE A 88 7.47 -0.15 4.37
N TYR A 89 6.88 0.06 3.20
CA TYR A 89 7.18 1.17 2.30
C TYR A 89 6.79 2.54 2.89
N PRO A 90 7.54 3.62 2.61
CA PRO A 90 7.17 5.00 2.96
C PRO A 90 5.72 5.36 2.65
N ALA A 91 5.20 6.36 3.37
CA ALA A 91 3.85 6.94 3.23
C ALA A 91 2.72 6.05 3.81
N PRO A 92 1.49 6.58 3.92
CA PRO A 92 0.32 5.78 4.25
C PRO A 92 0.04 4.74 3.15
N ARG A 93 -0.16 3.50 3.57
CA ARG A 93 -0.56 2.38 2.71
C ARG A 93 -1.91 1.87 3.16
N TRP A 94 -2.84 1.76 2.22
CA TRP A 94 -4.25 1.47 2.47
C TRP A 94 -4.62 0.11 1.91
N TRP A 95 -5.56 -0.60 2.55
CA TRP A 95 -6.08 -1.88 2.05
C TRP A 95 -4.98 -2.94 1.82
N VAL A 96 -3.90 -2.89 2.61
CA VAL A 96 -2.67 -3.67 2.40
C VAL A 96 -2.93 -5.17 2.53
N PHE A 97 -3.78 -5.56 3.48
CA PHE A 97 -4.26 -6.92 3.67
C PHE A 97 -5.56 -6.94 4.45
N LYS A 98 -6.13 -8.13 4.60
CA LYS A 98 -7.33 -8.36 5.38
C LYS A 98 -7.18 -9.56 6.30
N VAL A 99 -7.84 -9.51 7.45
CA VAL A 99 -8.04 -10.64 8.36
C VAL A 99 -9.50 -11.06 8.25
N VAL A 100 -9.76 -12.35 8.00
CA VAL A 100 -11.13 -12.87 7.92
C VAL A 100 -11.56 -13.36 9.30
N VAL A 101 -12.70 -12.88 9.78
CA VAL A 101 -13.35 -13.34 11.01
C VAL A 101 -14.68 -14.03 10.68
N PRO A 102 -15.10 -15.05 11.44
CA PRO A 102 -16.26 -15.86 11.11
C PRO A 102 -17.59 -15.08 11.21
N LYS A 103 -18.64 -15.63 10.62
CA LYS A 103 -19.98 -15.00 10.57
C LYS A 103 -20.63 -14.73 11.93
N ASP A 104 -20.23 -15.50 12.94
CA ASP A 104 -20.69 -15.38 14.33
C ASP A 104 -19.75 -14.52 15.19
N TRP A 105 -18.81 -13.79 14.57
CA TRP A 105 -17.91 -12.90 15.29
C TRP A 105 -18.69 -11.84 16.08
N PRO A 106 -18.45 -11.70 17.41
CA PRO A 106 -19.15 -10.69 18.19
C PRO A 106 -18.81 -9.29 17.69
N LYS A 107 -19.83 -8.44 17.49
CA LYS A 107 -19.66 -7.11 16.87
C LYS A 107 -18.63 -6.22 17.55
N GLU A 108 -18.57 -6.29 18.88
CA GLU A 108 -17.65 -5.51 19.73
C GLU A 108 -16.28 -6.18 19.94
N LYS A 109 -16.11 -7.44 19.50
CA LYS A 109 -14.84 -8.15 19.64
C LYS A 109 -13.85 -7.57 18.64
N ARG A 110 -12.71 -7.13 19.17
CA ARG A 110 -11.64 -6.51 18.38
C ARG A 110 -10.63 -7.54 17.93
N VAL A 111 -10.05 -7.28 16.76
CA VAL A 111 -8.79 -7.86 16.30
C VAL A 111 -7.75 -6.75 16.38
N VAL A 112 -6.66 -6.98 17.11
CA VAL A 112 -5.64 -5.96 17.40
C VAL A 112 -4.34 -6.32 16.71
N TRP A 113 -3.91 -5.47 15.77
CA TRP A 113 -2.58 -5.53 15.17
C TRP A 113 -1.63 -4.60 15.93
N THR A 114 -0.54 -5.13 16.44
CA THR A 114 0.51 -4.39 17.15
C THR A 114 1.76 -4.29 16.29
N LEU A 115 2.29 -3.07 16.15
CA LEU A 115 3.63 -2.82 15.59
C LEU A 115 4.49 -2.07 16.61
N THR A 116 5.74 -2.50 16.77
CA THR A 116 6.78 -1.79 17.49
C THR A 116 7.92 -1.46 16.54
N SER A 117 8.31 -0.19 16.47
CA SER A 117 9.48 0.26 15.69
C SER A 117 10.09 1.48 16.33
N TYR A 118 11.43 1.61 16.28
CA TYR A 118 12.15 2.73 16.89
C TYR A 118 11.76 3.01 18.35
N GLY A 119 11.55 1.94 19.13
CA GLY A 119 11.16 2.03 20.55
C GLY A 119 9.73 2.52 20.80
N LYS A 120 8.90 2.66 19.76
CA LYS A 120 7.49 3.05 19.88
C LYS A 120 6.58 1.91 19.46
N THR A 121 5.59 1.62 20.31
CA THR A 121 4.54 0.64 20.03
C THR A 121 3.24 1.35 19.67
N SER A 122 2.60 0.91 18.59
CA SER A 122 1.30 1.39 18.12
C SER A 122 0.38 0.22 17.79
N GLN A 123 -0.93 0.45 17.88
CA GLN A 123 -1.94 -0.58 17.63
C GLN A 123 -3.04 -0.09 16.69
N ALA A 124 -3.51 -0.98 15.83
CA ALA A 124 -4.75 -0.83 15.09
C ALA A 124 -5.75 -1.85 15.62
N LYS A 125 -6.96 -1.40 15.92
CA LYS A 125 -8.04 -2.25 16.43
C LYS A 125 -9.12 -2.29 15.36
N GLY A 126 -9.40 -3.46 14.80
CA GLY A 126 -10.48 -3.67 13.84
C GLY A 126 -11.66 -4.38 14.50
N TRP A 127 -12.89 -3.93 14.20
CA TRP A 127 -14.13 -4.57 14.65
C TRP A 127 -15.30 -4.16 13.75
N LEU A 128 -16.47 -4.76 13.97
CA LEU A 128 -17.65 -4.64 13.10
C LEU A 128 -18.54 -3.46 13.50
N GLN A 129 -17.92 -2.29 13.67
CA GLN A 129 -18.67 -1.06 13.92
C GLN A 129 -19.33 -0.57 12.63
N PRO A 130 -20.66 -0.34 12.61
CA PRO A 130 -21.39 0.00 11.39
C PRO A 130 -20.80 1.16 10.59
N GLU A 131 -20.31 2.22 11.23
CA GLU A 131 -19.76 3.40 10.54
C GLU A 131 -18.42 3.13 9.84
N TRP A 132 -17.78 1.99 10.10
CA TRP A 132 -16.54 1.55 9.47
C TRP A 132 -16.75 0.50 8.36
N GLU A 133 -18.00 0.22 7.98
CA GLU A 133 -18.26 -0.65 6.85
C GLU A 133 -17.69 0.00 5.56
N ALA A 134 -16.86 -0.77 4.86
CA ALA A 134 -16.16 -0.38 3.66
C ALA A 134 -16.61 -1.31 2.53
N ASP A 135 -17.58 -0.83 1.76
CA ASP A 135 -18.03 -1.49 0.55
C ASP A 135 -17.05 -1.25 -0.62
N LYS A 136 -17.42 -1.80 -1.78
CA LYS A 136 -16.65 -1.65 -3.02
C LYS A 136 -16.42 -0.18 -3.38
N GLU A 137 -17.40 0.69 -3.15
CA GLU A 137 -17.31 2.10 -3.50
C GLU A 137 -16.33 2.83 -2.58
N VAL A 138 -16.45 2.64 -1.27
CA VAL A 138 -15.53 3.20 -0.27
C VAL A 138 -14.10 2.75 -0.54
N ILE A 139 -13.89 1.46 -0.82
CA ILE A 139 -12.56 0.93 -1.13
C ILE A 139 -12.04 1.55 -2.43
N SER A 140 -12.82 1.54 -3.51
CA SER A 140 -12.42 2.04 -4.83
C SER A 140 -12.08 3.54 -4.80
N LYS A 141 -12.92 4.37 -4.16
CA LYS A 141 -12.70 5.82 -4.08
C LYS A 141 -11.53 6.22 -3.17
N ASN A 142 -11.19 5.40 -2.17
CA ASN A 142 -10.06 5.67 -1.26
C ASN A 142 -8.74 5.05 -1.73
N SER A 143 -8.77 4.00 -2.57
CA SER A 143 -7.57 3.31 -3.06
C SER A 143 -6.54 4.21 -3.78
N PRO A 144 -6.92 5.27 -4.53
CA PRO A 144 -5.95 6.15 -5.20
C PRO A 144 -5.01 6.91 -4.25
N ARG A 145 -5.31 6.89 -2.94
CA ARG A 145 -4.42 7.44 -1.90
C ARG A 145 -3.16 6.60 -1.72
N ASP A 146 -3.18 5.33 -2.13
CA ASP A 146 -2.02 4.45 -2.11
C ASP A 146 -1.48 4.24 -3.53
N SER A 147 -0.30 4.80 -3.80
CA SER A 147 0.37 4.65 -5.09
C SER A 147 0.77 3.20 -5.41
N LEU A 148 0.78 2.29 -4.45
CA LEU A 148 1.01 0.86 -4.71
C LEU A 148 -0.19 0.19 -5.37
N LEU A 149 -1.41 0.66 -5.13
CA LEU A 149 -2.60 -0.01 -5.66
C LEU A 149 -2.83 0.26 -7.15
N MET A 150 -2.18 1.28 -7.72
CA MET A 150 -2.32 1.68 -9.12
C MET A 150 -3.77 1.92 -9.54
N THR A 151 -4.67 2.24 -8.62
CA THR A 151 -6.02 2.68 -8.99
C THR A 151 -5.97 4.13 -9.46
N THR A 152 -6.97 4.54 -10.23
CA THR A 152 -6.98 5.85 -10.91
C THR A 152 -7.87 6.87 -10.21
N GLY A 153 -8.95 6.41 -9.57
CA GLY A 153 -9.98 7.29 -9.02
C GLY A 153 -10.79 8.05 -10.08
N ILE A 154 -10.62 7.69 -11.37
CA ILE A 154 -11.29 8.35 -12.48
C ILE A 154 -12.64 7.68 -12.73
N GLY A 155 -13.67 8.51 -12.91
CA GLY A 155 -15.03 8.06 -13.20
C GLY A 155 -15.79 7.58 -11.97
N ASP A 156 -17.04 7.20 -12.21
CA ASP A 156 -17.91 6.59 -11.21
C ASP A 156 -17.52 5.12 -11.01
N VAL A 157 -17.80 4.59 -9.81
CA VAL A 157 -17.51 3.19 -9.51
C VAL A 157 -18.45 2.32 -10.33
N ASP A 158 -17.88 1.37 -11.07
CA ASP A 158 -18.68 0.36 -11.76
C ASP A 158 -19.01 -0.75 -10.76
N HIS A 159 -20.25 -0.75 -10.25
CA HIS A 159 -20.67 -1.72 -9.22
C HIS A 159 -20.69 -3.17 -9.74
N GLU A 160 -20.76 -3.37 -11.06
CA GLU A 160 -20.68 -4.69 -11.70
C GLU A 160 -19.23 -5.14 -11.93
N ASN A 161 -18.23 -4.25 -11.75
CA ASN A 161 -16.82 -4.58 -11.91
C ASN A 161 -16.37 -5.62 -10.88
N LEU A 162 -15.64 -6.63 -11.32
CA LEU A 162 -14.96 -7.59 -10.45
C LEU A 162 -13.45 -7.31 -10.44
N PRO A 163 -12.75 -7.53 -9.31
CA PRO A 163 -11.32 -7.34 -9.29
C PRO A 163 -10.62 -8.32 -10.27
N PRO A 164 -9.46 -7.95 -10.85
CA PRO A 164 -8.76 -8.82 -11.79
C PRO A 164 -8.49 -10.21 -11.20
N SER A 165 -8.65 -11.26 -12.00
CA SER A 165 -8.20 -12.61 -11.63
C SER A 165 -6.73 -12.77 -11.97
N VAL A 166 -5.94 -13.39 -11.09
CA VAL A 166 -4.48 -13.44 -11.23
C VAL A 166 -3.96 -14.88 -11.13
N THR A 167 -3.04 -15.24 -12.03
CA THR A 167 -2.26 -16.47 -11.99
C THR A 167 -0.79 -16.15 -12.18
N GLY A 168 0.13 -16.95 -11.64
CA GLY A 168 1.56 -16.68 -11.77
C GLY A 168 2.44 -17.84 -11.38
N SER A 169 3.74 -17.56 -11.29
CA SER A 169 4.75 -18.50 -10.83
C SER A 169 4.38 -19.07 -9.45
N PRO A 170 4.54 -20.39 -9.23
CA PRO A 170 4.32 -20.98 -7.91
C PRO A 170 5.46 -20.59 -6.95
N ALA A 171 5.36 -21.03 -5.68
CA ALA A 171 6.46 -20.88 -4.73
C ALA A 171 7.78 -21.43 -5.27
N GLN A 172 8.88 -20.76 -4.96
CA GLN A 172 10.22 -21.04 -5.50
C GLN A 172 11.21 -21.34 -4.37
N THR A 173 12.21 -22.17 -4.67
CA THR A 173 13.38 -22.36 -3.82
C THR A 173 14.63 -22.27 -4.68
N ILE A 174 15.52 -21.35 -4.35
CA ILE A 174 16.74 -21.05 -5.11
C ILE A 174 17.95 -20.96 -4.17
N LYS A 175 19.16 -20.91 -4.70
CA LYS A 175 20.34 -20.48 -3.93
C LYS A 175 20.61 -18.99 -4.17
N LEU A 176 21.24 -18.35 -3.20
CA LEU A 176 21.68 -16.97 -3.34
C LEU A 176 22.62 -16.83 -4.54
N GLY A 177 22.27 -15.94 -5.47
CA GLY A 177 23.01 -15.71 -6.71
C GLY A 177 22.44 -16.44 -7.93
N ASP A 178 21.54 -17.43 -7.73
CA ASP A 178 20.84 -18.07 -8.85
C ASP A 178 19.89 -17.05 -9.51
N PRO A 179 19.76 -17.07 -10.85
CA PRO A 179 18.76 -16.27 -11.53
C PRO A 179 17.36 -16.79 -11.18
N LEU A 180 16.46 -15.88 -10.78
CA LEU A 180 15.05 -16.18 -10.65
C LEU A 180 14.26 -15.32 -11.62
N THR A 181 13.36 -15.93 -12.38
CA THR A 181 12.37 -15.22 -13.20
C THR A 181 10.98 -15.54 -12.67
N LEU A 182 10.18 -14.50 -12.42
CA LEU A 182 8.78 -14.63 -12.04
C LEU A 182 7.88 -14.07 -13.14
N THR A 183 6.81 -14.79 -13.42
CA THR A 183 5.79 -14.40 -14.40
C THR A 183 4.43 -14.38 -13.73
N VAL A 184 3.65 -13.35 -14.01
CA VAL A 184 2.28 -13.22 -13.52
C VAL A 184 1.39 -12.72 -14.66
N THR A 185 0.17 -13.24 -14.73
CA THR A 185 -0.86 -12.85 -15.69
C THR A 185 -2.13 -12.47 -14.94
N ALA A 186 -2.71 -11.33 -15.31
CA ALA A 186 -3.99 -10.87 -14.80
C ALA A 186 -5.02 -10.79 -15.93
N ASN A 187 -6.20 -11.35 -15.69
CA ASN A 187 -7.36 -11.27 -16.57
C ASN A 187 -8.42 -10.39 -15.92
N ASP A 188 -9.05 -9.59 -16.76
CA ASP A 188 -10.03 -8.59 -16.38
C ASP A 188 -11.37 -8.94 -17.02
N ASP A 189 -12.48 -8.59 -16.37
CA ASP A 189 -13.83 -8.79 -16.89
C ASP A 189 -14.21 -7.75 -17.97
N GLY A 190 -13.28 -6.86 -18.33
CA GLY A 190 -13.49 -5.76 -19.26
C GLY A 190 -14.08 -4.52 -18.59
N ARG A 191 -14.08 -4.45 -17.26
CA ARG A 191 -14.58 -3.33 -16.47
C ARG A 191 -13.45 -2.73 -15.60
N PRO A 192 -13.56 -1.44 -15.22
CA PRO A 192 -14.53 -0.47 -15.71
C PRO A 192 -14.35 -0.21 -17.21
N LYS A 193 -15.46 0.09 -17.91
CA LYS A 193 -15.39 0.41 -19.34
C LYS A 193 -14.55 1.67 -19.58
N PRO A 194 -13.79 1.73 -20.69
CA PRO A 194 -12.97 2.87 -20.99
C PRO A 194 -13.81 4.13 -21.15
N LEU A 195 -13.38 5.21 -20.53
CA LEU A 195 -13.94 6.54 -20.71
C LEU A 195 -13.29 7.16 -21.94
N ALA A 196 -14.08 7.83 -22.78
CA ALA A 196 -13.63 8.41 -24.05
C ALA A 196 -12.38 9.30 -23.93
N ASN A 197 -12.13 9.90 -22.76
CA ASN A 197 -11.04 10.84 -22.51
C ASN A 197 -9.91 10.31 -21.60
N ALA A 198 -9.88 9.02 -21.27
CA ALA A 198 -8.95 8.49 -20.25
C ALA A 198 -7.50 8.28 -20.71
N ARG A 199 -7.13 8.65 -21.95
CA ARG A 199 -5.75 8.65 -22.49
C ARG A 199 -4.92 7.38 -22.17
N GLY A 200 -5.52 6.19 -22.26
CA GLY A 200 -4.83 4.93 -21.99
C GLY A 200 -4.53 4.65 -20.51
N GLN A 201 -5.14 5.39 -19.58
CA GLN A 201 -5.01 5.17 -18.13
C GLN A 201 -5.98 4.11 -17.59
N GLN A 202 -6.56 3.26 -18.44
CA GLN A 202 -7.57 2.27 -18.07
C GLN A 202 -7.23 0.86 -18.54
N GLY A 203 -7.90 -0.13 -17.95
CA GLY A 203 -7.58 -1.54 -18.12
C GLY A 203 -6.56 -2.03 -17.10
N VAL A 204 -6.35 -3.33 -17.08
CA VAL A 204 -5.54 -4.01 -16.08
C VAL A 204 -4.05 -3.66 -16.19
N ARG A 205 -3.42 -3.46 -15.04
CA ARG A 205 -1.98 -3.25 -14.85
C ARG A 205 -1.49 -4.13 -13.72
N ILE A 206 -0.26 -4.60 -13.82
CA ILE A 206 0.38 -5.38 -12.76
C ILE A 206 1.59 -4.63 -12.21
N ARG A 207 1.83 -4.75 -10.91
CA ARG A 207 3.12 -4.43 -10.31
C ARG A 207 3.62 -5.51 -9.37
N TRP A 208 4.93 -5.57 -9.15
CA TRP A 208 5.55 -6.32 -8.06
C TRP A 208 5.93 -5.42 -6.88
N ILE A 209 5.85 -5.98 -5.67
CA ILE A 209 6.42 -5.43 -4.44
C ILE A 209 7.04 -6.55 -3.59
N VAL A 210 7.95 -6.18 -2.68
CA VAL A 210 8.32 -7.02 -1.55
C VAL A 210 7.23 -6.88 -0.48
N TYR A 211 6.60 -7.98 -0.12
CA TYR A 211 5.56 -8.00 0.91
C TYR A 211 6.10 -8.51 2.25
N ARG A 212 6.95 -9.54 2.20
CA ARG A 212 7.72 -10.04 3.34
C ARG A 212 9.16 -10.36 2.96
N GLY A 213 10.03 -10.30 3.95
CA GLY A 213 11.48 -10.47 3.82
C GLY A 213 12.22 -9.29 4.45
N SER A 214 13.49 -9.50 4.81
CA SER A 214 14.38 -8.48 5.43
C SER A 214 15.61 -8.15 4.58
N GLY A 215 15.83 -8.88 3.48
CA GLY A 215 16.88 -8.60 2.51
C GLY A 215 16.40 -7.69 1.40
N LYS A 216 17.34 -7.01 0.74
CA LYS A 216 17.05 -6.21 -0.45
C LYS A 216 16.70 -7.13 -1.60
N VAL A 217 15.58 -6.84 -2.27
CA VAL A 217 15.12 -7.52 -3.48
C VAL A 217 15.14 -6.54 -4.63
N ARG A 218 15.72 -6.94 -5.75
CA ARG A 218 15.70 -6.15 -6.99
C ARG A 218 14.92 -6.90 -8.07
N PHE A 219 14.04 -6.16 -8.75
CA PHE A 219 13.29 -6.58 -9.92
C PHE A 219 13.89 -5.95 -11.18
N ASP A 220 14.01 -6.72 -12.27
CA ASP A 220 14.61 -6.28 -13.53
C ASP A 220 14.09 -7.09 -14.74
N PRO A 221 13.49 -6.49 -15.79
CA PRO A 221 13.13 -5.08 -15.91
C PRO A 221 11.91 -4.74 -15.06
N ASP A 222 11.51 -3.45 -15.14
CA ASP A 222 10.51 -2.70 -14.39
C ASP A 222 9.51 -3.47 -13.49
N ILE A 223 9.24 -2.89 -12.32
CA ILE A 223 8.26 -3.41 -11.34
C ILE A 223 6.80 -3.31 -11.83
N MET A 224 6.52 -2.79 -13.02
CA MET A 224 5.18 -2.47 -13.50
C MET A 224 4.98 -2.76 -14.97
N SER A 225 3.88 -3.43 -15.32
CA SER A 225 3.44 -3.59 -16.70
C SER A 225 2.88 -2.28 -17.27
N GLN A 226 2.69 -2.22 -18.59
CA GLN A 226 1.78 -1.23 -19.19
C GLN A 226 0.32 -1.58 -18.87
N ARG A 227 -0.58 -0.59 -18.96
CA ARG A 227 -2.02 -0.86 -18.92
C ARG A 227 -2.48 -1.48 -20.21
N VAL A 228 -3.34 -2.48 -20.13
CA VAL A 228 -4.00 -3.11 -21.27
C VAL A 228 -5.47 -3.29 -20.99
N TYR A 229 -6.32 -2.98 -21.97
CA TYR A 229 -7.76 -3.15 -21.87
C TYR A 229 -8.23 -4.27 -22.80
N GLY A 230 -9.22 -5.06 -22.36
CA GLY A 230 -9.87 -6.10 -23.15
C GLY A 230 -8.99 -7.32 -23.47
N LYS A 231 -7.80 -7.42 -22.88
CA LYS A 231 -6.90 -8.57 -23.01
C LYS A 231 -6.08 -8.76 -21.72
N PRO A 232 -5.52 -9.96 -21.48
CA PRO A 232 -4.72 -10.21 -20.29
C PRO A 232 -3.47 -9.32 -20.23
N ALA A 233 -3.11 -8.86 -19.03
CA ALA A 233 -1.79 -8.28 -18.74
C ALA A 233 -0.86 -9.40 -18.28
N THR A 234 0.34 -9.48 -18.85
CA THR A 234 1.41 -10.37 -18.37
C THR A 234 2.64 -9.55 -18.02
N LEU A 235 3.25 -9.85 -16.88
CA LEU A 235 4.49 -9.25 -16.43
C LEU A 235 5.49 -10.35 -16.08
N GLU A 236 6.62 -10.37 -16.79
CA GLU A 236 7.79 -11.19 -16.48
C GLU A 236 8.89 -10.29 -15.91
N THR A 237 9.53 -10.71 -14.83
CA THR A 237 10.63 -9.97 -14.20
C THR A 237 11.67 -10.91 -13.62
N LYS A 238 12.95 -10.54 -13.75
CA LYS A 238 14.04 -11.19 -13.04
C LYS A 238 14.14 -10.64 -11.64
N VAL A 239 14.37 -11.52 -10.68
CA VAL A 239 14.44 -11.20 -9.26
C VAL A 239 15.80 -11.61 -8.72
N SER A 240 16.42 -10.74 -7.94
CA SER A 240 17.66 -11.02 -7.24
C SER A 240 17.55 -10.59 -5.78
N PHE A 241 18.27 -11.30 -4.91
CA PHE A 241 18.21 -11.15 -3.45
C PHE A 241 19.59 -10.85 -2.91
N SER A 242 19.67 -9.97 -1.90
CA SER A 242 20.95 -9.63 -1.25
C SER A 242 21.37 -10.61 -0.17
N ALA A 243 20.46 -11.45 0.32
CA ALA A 243 20.72 -12.36 1.44
C ALA A 243 19.84 -13.63 1.37
N PRO A 244 20.28 -14.74 1.97
CA PRO A 244 19.43 -15.91 2.20
C PRO A 244 18.25 -15.56 3.12
N GLY A 245 17.14 -16.28 2.98
CA GLY A 245 15.95 -16.07 3.80
C GLY A 245 14.66 -16.45 3.08
N THR A 246 13.55 -16.23 3.77
CA THR A 246 12.20 -16.41 3.23
C THR A 246 11.62 -15.05 2.85
N TYR A 247 11.15 -14.96 1.61
CA TYR A 247 10.56 -13.75 1.05
C TYR A 247 9.15 -14.08 0.57
N ARG A 248 8.25 -13.09 0.66
CA ARG A 248 6.96 -13.10 -0.04
C ARG A 248 6.94 -11.92 -0.97
N LEU A 249 6.92 -12.19 -2.27
CA LEU A 249 6.80 -11.17 -3.30
C LEU A 249 5.35 -11.13 -3.74
N ARG A 250 4.77 -9.92 -3.79
CA ARG A 250 3.36 -9.74 -4.13
C ARG A 250 3.23 -9.05 -5.47
N ALA A 251 2.58 -9.71 -6.40
CA ALA A 251 2.01 -9.06 -7.56
C ALA A 251 0.69 -8.40 -7.16
N ILE A 252 0.47 -7.15 -7.56
CA ILE A 252 -0.81 -6.44 -7.42
C ILE A 252 -1.31 -6.18 -8.83
N ALA A 253 -2.43 -6.78 -9.18
CA ALA A 253 -3.16 -6.47 -10.40
C ALA A 253 -4.23 -5.43 -10.09
N SER A 254 -4.36 -4.40 -10.94
CA SER A 254 -5.39 -3.37 -10.81
C SER A 254 -6.01 -3.01 -12.16
N ASP A 255 -7.34 -3.02 -12.22
CA ASP A 255 -8.14 -2.55 -13.36
C ASP A 255 -8.32 -1.02 -13.38
N GLY A 256 -7.85 -0.33 -12.32
CA GLY A 256 -8.01 1.11 -12.12
C GLY A 256 -9.05 1.50 -11.06
N GLN A 257 -9.88 0.57 -10.58
CA GLN A 257 -10.84 0.72 -9.49
C GLN A 257 -10.64 -0.31 -8.37
N LEU A 258 -10.43 -1.57 -8.72
CA LEU A 258 -10.21 -2.67 -7.79
C LEU A 258 -8.82 -3.28 -7.97
N THR A 259 -8.44 -4.11 -7.00
CA THR A 259 -7.14 -4.78 -7.01
C THR A 259 -7.24 -6.22 -6.54
N SER A 260 -6.33 -7.05 -7.05
CA SER A 260 -6.11 -8.41 -6.58
C SER A 260 -4.62 -8.66 -6.32
N PRO A 261 -4.25 -9.16 -5.12
CA PRO A 261 -2.91 -9.62 -4.85
C PRO A 261 -2.69 -11.05 -5.35
N TYR A 262 -1.46 -11.37 -5.73
CA TYR A 262 -0.96 -12.74 -5.94
C TYR A 262 0.42 -12.86 -5.31
N ASP A 263 0.58 -13.78 -4.38
CA ASP A 263 1.79 -13.93 -3.58
C ASP A 263 2.64 -15.10 -4.09
N VAL A 264 3.94 -14.87 -4.22
CA VAL A 264 4.96 -15.89 -4.50
C VAL A 264 5.90 -15.96 -3.31
N ASP A 265 5.87 -17.09 -2.61
CA ASP A 265 6.83 -17.40 -1.56
C ASP A 265 8.15 -17.88 -2.19
N VAL A 266 9.26 -17.28 -1.78
CA VAL A 266 10.60 -17.61 -2.26
C VAL A 266 11.50 -17.93 -1.08
N ILE A 267 12.05 -19.14 -1.08
CA ILE A 267 13.11 -19.55 -0.14
C ILE A 267 14.45 -19.38 -0.85
N VAL A 268 15.31 -18.52 -0.31
CA VAL A 268 16.66 -18.29 -0.81
C VAL A 268 17.64 -18.96 0.15
N ASN A 269 18.25 -20.06 -0.27
CA ASN A 269 19.26 -20.76 0.50
C ASN A 269 20.63 -20.07 0.37
N PRO A 270 21.54 -20.21 1.36
CA PRO A 270 22.92 -19.75 1.21
C PRO A 270 23.57 -20.29 -0.06
N SER A 271 24.43 -19.47 -0.69
CA SER A 271 25.30 -19.97 -1.75
C SER A 271 26.19 -21.07 -1.16
N THR A 272 26.40 -22.14 -1.93
CA THR A 272 27.36 -23.17 -1.53
C THR A 272 28.75 -22.54 -1.69
N SER A 273 29.34 -22.02 -0.62
CA SER A 273 30.78 -21.72 -0.62
C SER A 273 31.50 -23.01 -1.00
N ALA A 274 32.35 -22.96 -2.02
CA ALA A 274 33.28 -24.03 -2.30
C ALA A 274 34.16 -24.25 -1.05
N GLN A 275 33.75 -25.18 -0.18
CA GLN A 275 34.67 -25.81 0.75
C GLN A 275 35.66 -26.60 -0.10
N GLY A 276 36.90 -26.12 -0.17
CA GLY A 276 38.02 -26.92 -0.66
C GLY A 276 38.82 -26.24 -1.76
N LEU A 277 39.79 -25.43 -1.35
CA LEU A 277 41.17 -25.54 -1.82
C LEU A 277 42.04 -25.10 -0.63
N ARG A 278 42.46 -26.11 0.15
CA ARG A 278 43.66 -26.00 0.98
C ARG A 278 44.88 -26.15 0.07
#